data_AF-A0A0C9TXB2-F1
#
_entry.id   AF-A0A0C9TXB2-F1
#
_cell.length_a   1.000
_cell.length_b   1.000
_cell.length_c   1.000
_cell.angle_alpha   90.00
_cell.angle_beta   90.00
_cell.angle_gamma   90.00
#
_symmetry.space_group_name_H-M   'P 1'
#
loop_
_entity.id
_entity.type
_entity.pdbx_description
1 polymer ?
#
loop_
_entity_poly.entity_id
_entity_poly.type
_entity_poly.pdbx_seq_one_letter_code
_entity_poly.pdbx_strand_id
1 'polypeptide(L)'
;MPEIAWSQLRHRFTPGFEKLLEQGTDTGWFDPDNTLQLMVFHWVFIPWLQQELNNYQARVNNTQKHRDKNKVLPHGVPELVHSSPEDYGALNFKVMVSPEAMAQVRQVYINPAHPVFDLLPPALGIFIDECYAYLGRPSVSRNLAWAIYCNLLGMLRQHFSHLPRSIS
;
A
#
# COMPACT_ATOMS: atom_id res chain seq x y z
N MET A 1 -14.87 0.89 7.90
CA MET A 1 -14.78 -0.54 8.21
C MET A 1 -15.11 -0.76 9.69
N PRO A 2 -15.84 -1.83 10.05
CA PRO A 2 -16.14 -2.14 11.45
C PRO A 2 -14.89 -2.52 12.26
N GLU A 3 -14.90 -2.29 13.57
CA GLU A 3 -13.80 -2.61 14.51
C GLU A 3 -13.31 -4.06 14.38
N ILE A 4 -14.23 -5.01 14.24
CA ILE A 4 -13.88 -6.43 14.08
C ILE A 4 -13.04 -6.71 12.82
N ALA A 5 -13.25 -5.94 11.74
CA ALA A 5 -12.47 -6.09 10.52
C ALA A 5 -11.04 -5.54 10.72
N TRP A 6 -10.89 -4.44 11.46
CA TRP A 6 -9.58 -3.91 11.84
C TRP A 6 -8.81 -4.88 12.74
N SER A 7 -9.48 -5.50 13.70
CA SER A 7 -8.88 -6.56 14.52
C SER A 7 -8.39 -7.73 13.65
N GLN A 8 -9.19 -8.21 12.69
CA GLN A 8 -8.79 -9.29 11.80
C GLN A 8 -7.64 -8.92 10.85
N LEU A 9 -7.59 -7.67 10.38
CA LEU A 9 -6.43 -7.16 9.63
C LEU A 9 -5.18 -7.22 10.51
N ARG A 10 -5.24 -6.70 11.73
CA ARG A 10 -4.13 -6.69 12.68
C ARG A 10 -3.63 -8.09 13.03
N HIS A 11 -4.51 -9.08 13.18
CA HIS A 11 -4.10 -10.43 13.54
C HIS A 11 -3.61 -11.28 12.37
N ARG A 12 -4.13 -11.06 11.15
CA ARG A 12 -3.88 -11.96 10.01
C ARG A 12 -2.95 -11.40 8.94
N PHE A 13 -2.91 -10.08 8.79
CA PHE A 13 -2.10 -9.41 7.78
C PHE A 13 -0.81 -8.89 8.41
N THR A 14 -0.95 -8.05 9.43
CA THR A 14 0.14 -7.23 9.98
C THR A 14 1.38 -8.00 10.49
N PRO A 15 1.28 -9.12 11.24
CA PRO A 15 2.46 -9.72 11.89
C PRO A 15 3.52 -10.20 10.90
N GLY A 16 3.07 -10.61 9.70
CA GLY A 16 3.98 -11.04 8.64
C GLY A 16 4.81 -9.88 8.07
N PHE A 17 4.23 -8.69 7.99
CA PHE A 17 4.90 -7.49 7.47
C PHE A 17 5.73 -6.81 8.56
N GLU A 18 5.24 -6.70 9.80
CA GLU A 18 6.03 -6.18 10.93
C GLU A 18 7.36 -6.92 11.07
N LYS A 19 7.32 -8.26 11.11
CA LYS A 19 8.54 -9.08 11.17
C LYS A 19 9.49 -8.85 9.98
N LEU A 20 8.94 -8.64 8.79
CA LEU A 20 9.75 -8.33 7.60
C LEU A 20 10.41 -6.96 7.73
N LEU A 21 9.69 -5.96 8.24
CA LEU A 21 10.18 -4.60 8.39
C LEU A 21 11.23 -4.50 9.52
N GLU A 22 10.97 -5.15 10.65
CA GLU A 22 11.89 -5.29 11.77
C GLU A 22 13.23 -5.90 11.33
N GLN A 23 13.19 -6.95 10.49
CA GLN A 23 14.40 -7.57 9.94
C GLN A 23 15.35 -6.56 9.29
N GLY A 24 14.84 -5.59 8.52
CA GLY A 24 15.69 -4.58 7.86
C GLY A 24 16.35 -3.61 8.83
N THR A 25 15.70 -3.36 9.97
CA THR A 25 16.25 -2.52 11.05
C THR A 25 17.28 -3.30 11.86
N ASP A 26 16.94 -4.52 12.30
CA ASP A 26 17.81 -5.38 13.10
C ASP A 26 19.11 -5.77 12.38
N THR A 27 19.06 -5.90 11.06
CA THR A 27 20.23 -6.20 10.22
C THR A 27 21.06 -4.95 9.85
N GLY A 28 20.57 -3.76 10.18
CA GLY A 28 21.24 -2.49 9.87
C GLY A 28 21.17 -2.06 8.40
N TRP A 29 20.22 -2.59 7.61
CA TRP A 29 20.00 -2.16 6.22
C TRP A 29 19.23 -0.85 6.13
N PHE A 30 18.37 -0.60 7.11
CA PHE A 30 17.50 0.56 7.18
C PHE A 30 17.70 1.33 8.48
N ASP A 31 17.97 2.61 8.34
CA ASP A 31 18.03 3.60 9.40
C ASP A 31 16.94 4.66 9.14
N PRO A 32 15.88 4.74 9.98
CA PRO A 32 14.78 5.69 9.80
C PRO A 32 15.21 7.15 9.98
N ASP A 33 16.33 7.41 10.68
CA ASP A 33 16.84 8.77 10.88
C ASP A 33 17.67 9.24 9.66
N ASN A 34 17.96 8.35 8.71
CA ASN A 34 18.65 8.69 7.47
C ASN A 34 17.65 9.01 6.36
N THR A 35 17.54 10.29 5.98
CA THR A 35 16.58 10.78 4.98
C THR A 35 16.64 10.03 3.64
N LEU A 36 17.84 9.71 3.13
CA LEU A 36 17.97 8.99 1.86
C LEU A 36 17.41 7.57 1.98
N GLN A 37 17.76 6.87 3.06
CA GLN A 37 17.24 5.53 3.34
C GLN A 37 15.73 5.54 3.48
N LEU A 38 15.18 6.51 4.23
CA LEU A 38 13.74 6.71 4.38
C LEU A 38 13.03 6.91 3.04
N MET A 39 13.60 7.73 2.15
CA MET A 39 13.01 7.99 0.82
C MET A 39 13.02 6.76 -0.08
N VAL A 40 14.11 5.98 -0.10
CA VAL A 40 14.17 4.72 -0.86
C VAL A 40 13.22 3.70 -0.26
N PHE A 41 13.14 3.64 1.07
CA PHE A 41 12.19 2.78 1.78
C PHE A 41 10.75 3.11 1.39
N HIS A 42 10.36 4.39 1.43
CA HIS A 42 9.03 4.83 1.00
C HIS A 42 8.74 4.39 -0.43
N TRP A 43 9.66 4.65 -1.36
CA TRP A 43 9.49 4.33 -2.77
C TRP A 43 9.26 2.83 -3.02
N VAL A 44 9.99 1.96 -2.32
CA VAL A 44 9.86 0.49 -2.47
C VAL A 44 8.67 -0.07 -1.69
N PHE A 45 8.58 0.23 -0.40
CA PHE A 45 7.68 -0.48 0.51
C PHE A 45 6.27 0.09 0.53
N ILE A 46 6.05 1.40 0.43
CA ILE A 46 4.71 1.97 0.58
C ILE A 46 3.78 1.53 -0.58
N PRO A 47 4.16 1.64 -1.87
CA PRO A 47 3.32 1.15 -2.96
C PRO A 47 3.07 -0.36 -2.89
N TRP A 48 4.11 -1.13 -2.51
CA TRP A 48 4.00 -2.58 -2.35
C TRP A 48 3.04 -2.98 -1.21
N LEU A 49 3.16 -2.36 -0.04
CA LEU A 49 2.25 -2.57 1.09
C LEU A 49 0.80 -2.17 0.73
N GLN A 50 0.63 -1.06 0.00
CA GLN A 50 -0.69 -0.66 -0.49
C GLN A 50 -1.30 -1.70 -1.43
N GLN A 51 -0.50 -2.28 -2.33
CA GLN A 51 -0.94 -3.37 -3.20
C GLN A 51 -1.34 -4.61 -2.38
N GLU A 52 -0.55 -4.99 -1.39
CA GLU A 52 -0.86 -6.12 -0.50
C GLU A 52 -2.14 -5.89 0.32
N LEU A 53 -2.40 -4.66 0.77
CA LEU A 53 -3.65 -4.28 1.42
C LEU A 53 -4.84 -4.36 0.46
N ASN A 54 -4.68 -3.90 -0.78
CA ASN A 54 -5.72 -4.04 -1.81
C ASN A 54 -6.02 -5.53 -2.09
N ASN A 55 -4.98 -6.37 -2.20
CA ASN A 55 -5.11 -7.81 -2.36
C ASN A 55 -5.84 -8.46 -1.17
N TYR A 56 -5.51 -8.03 0.05
CA TYR A 56 -6.20 -8.49 1.27
C TYR A 56 -7.68 -8.11 1.24
N GLN A 57 -8.01 -6.85 0.91
CA GLN A 57 -9.40 -6.38 0.79
C GLN A 57 -10.17 -7.22 -0.23
N ALA A 58 -9.62 -7.37 -1.44
CA ALA A 58 -10.24 -8.15 -2.50
C ALA A 58 -10.51 -9.59 -2.05
N ARG A 59 -9.54 -10.24 -1.40
CA ARG A 59 -9.72 -11.58 -0.85
C ARG A 59 -10.82 -11.62 0.20
N VAL A 60 -10.83 -10.69 1.16
CA VAL A 60 -11.82 -10.68 2.25
C VAL A 60 -13.24 -10.47 1.73
N ASN A 61 -13.42 -9.60 0.73
CA ASN A 61 -14.70 -9.29 0.13
C ASN A 61 -15.22 -10.39 -0.80
N ASN A 62 -14.31 -11.12 -1.47
CA ASN A 62 -14.67 -12.18 -2.42
C ASN A 62 -14.69 -13.59 -1.82
N THR A 63 -14.24 -13.78 -0.59
CA THR A 63 -14.31 -15.09 0.09
C THR A 63 -15.65 -15.27 0.79
N GLN A 64 -16.38 -16.32 0.41
CA GLN A 64 -17.61 -16.74 1.10
C GLN A 64 -17.35 -16.98 2.58
N LYS A 65 -18.18 -16.39 3.46
CA LYS A 65 -18.08 -16.61 4.90
C LYS A 65 -18.77 -17.91 5.27
N HIS A 66 -18.21 -18.62 6.25
CA HIS A 66 -18.83 -19.82 6.79
C HIS A 66 -20.23 -19.50 7.33
N ARG A 67 -21.19 -20.39 7.06
CA ARG A 67 -22.57 -20.23 7.51
C ARG A 67 -22.63 -20.35 9.03
N ASP A 68 -23.19 -19.35 9.68
CA ASP A 68 -23.51 -19.38 11.11
C ASP A 68 -25.03 -19.41 11.26
N LYS A 69 -25.55 -20.48 11.88
CA LYS A 69 -26.99 -20.70 12.06
C LYS A 69 -27.61 -19.70 13.04
N ASN A 70 -26.81 -19.06 13.89
CA ASN A 70 -27.27 -18.09 14.87
C ASN A 70 -27.33 -16.66 14.31
N LYS A 71 -26.87 -16.46 13.06
CA LYS A 71 -26.72 -15.14 12.46
C LYS A 71 -27.84 -14.87 11.46
N VAL A 72 -28.58 -13.78 11.68
CA VAL A 72 -29.69 -13.33 10.82
C VAL A 72 -29.20 -12.64 9.53
N LEU A 73 -27.90 -12.36 9.42
CA LEU A 73 -27.34 -11.69 8.24
C LEU A 73 -27.26 -12.60 7.01
N PRO A 74 -27.35 -12.02 5.80
CA PRO A 74 -27.34 -12.78 4.56
C PRO A 74 -26.07 -13.63 4.43
N HIS A 75 -26.24 -14.84 3.89
CA HIS A 75 -25.14 -15.77 3.68
C HIS A 75 -24.66 -15.71 2.24
N GLY A 76 -23.37 -15.52 2.02
CA GLY A 76 -22.81 -15.47 0.67
C GLY A 76 -21.43 -14.86 0.64
N VAL A 77 -20.95 -14.61 -0.57
CA VAL A 77 -19.75 -13.80 -0.82
C VAL A 77 -20.12 -12.34 -0.50
N PRO A 78 -19.39 -11.65 0.39
CA PRO A 78 -19.72 -10.28 0.79
C PRO A 78 -19.91 -9.32 -0.39
N GLU A 79 -19.06 -9.40 -1.41
CA GLU A 79 -19.17 -8.56 -2.60
C GLU A 79 -20.47 -8.81 -3.38
N LEU A 80 -20.88 -10.08 -3.54
CA LEU A 80 -22.13 -10.43 -4.23
C LEU A 80 -23.37 -10.07 -3.41
N VAL A 81 -23.33 -10.30 -2.10
CA VAL A 81 -24.40 -9.86 -1.18
C VAL A 81 -24.52 -8.34 -1.20
N HIS A 82 -23.39 -7.63 -1.33
CA HIS A 82 -23.40 -6.19 -1.48
C HIS A 82 -24.00 -5.80 -2.83
N SER A 83 -23.53 -6.31 -3.96
CA SER A 83 -23.98 -5.91 -5.30
C SER A 83 -25.42 -6.31 -5.60
N SER A 84 -25.85 -7.49 -5.15
CA SER A 84 -27.11 -8.13 -5.52
C SER A 84 -27.82 -8.69 -4.28
N PRO A 85 -28.23 -7.85 -3.32
CA PRO A 85 -28.77 -8.31 -2.03
C PRO A 85 -30.06 -9.14 -2.17
N GLU A 86 -30.86 -8.89 -3.21
CA GLU A 86 -32.14 -9.57 -3.46
C GLU A 86 -31.97 -11.06 -3.71
N ASP A 87 -30.91 -11.46 -4.43
CA ASP A 87 -30.55 -12.86 -4.70
C ASP A 87 -30.21 -13.63 -3.41
N TYR A 88 -29.93 -12.90 -2.32
CA TYR A 88 -29.60 -13.44 -1.01
C TYR A 88 -30.70 -13.19 0.03
N GLY A 89 -31.90 -12.80 -0.41
CA GLY A 89 -33.05 -12.55 0.47
C GLY A 89 -32.85 -11.36 1.40
N ALA A 90 -31.99 -10.40 1.02
CA ALA A 90 -31.63 -9.24 1.81
C ALA A 90 -32.25 -7.95 1.26
N LEU A 91 -32.56 -7.02 2.15
CA LEU A 91 -32.97 -5.67 1.76
C LEU A 91 -31.76 -4.79 1.50
N ASN A 92 -31.84 -3.96 0.45
CA ASN A 92 -30.79 -3.01 0.10
C ASN A 92 -30.99 -1.67 0.84
N PHE A 93 -30.14 -1.38 1.82
CA PHE A 93 -30.16 -0.11 2.56
C PHE A 93 -29.05 0.87 2.12
N LYS A 94 -28.47 0.67 0.93
CA LYS A 94 -27.40 1.55 0.46
C LYS A 94 -27.91 2.95 0.17
N VAL A 95 -27.19 3.94 0.69
CA VAL A 95 -27.29 5.32 0.20
C VAL A 95 -26.35 5.44 -0.99
N MET A 96 -26.92 5.52 -2.19
CA MET A 96 -26.14 5.67 -3.42
C MET A 96 -25.64 7.10 -3.52
N VAL A 97 -24.33 7.28 -3.40
CA VAL A 97 -23.67 8.55 -3.70
C VAL A 97 -23.23 8.51 -5.15
N SER A 98 -23.62 9.52 -5.95
CA SER A 98 -23.25 9.53 -7.36
C SER A 98 -21.73 9.71 -7.53
N PRO A 99 -21.09 9.00 -8.48
CA PRO A 99 -19.67 9.20 -8.78
C PRO A 99 -19.34 10.66 -9.11
N GLU A 100 -20.26 11.37 -9.77
CA GLU A 100 -20.13 12.77 -10.15
C GLU A 100 -20.11 13.67 -8.91
N ALA A 101 -20.99 13.43 -7.93
CA ALA A 101 -20.99 14.19 -6.69
C ALA A 101 -19.68 13.97 -5.91
N MET A 102 -19.18 12.73 -5.87
CA MET A 102 -17.87 12.45 -5.27
C MET A 102 -16.73 13.14 -6.02
N ALA A 103 -16.76 13.16 -7.35
CA ALA A 103 -15.76 13.85 -8.16
C ALA A 103 -15.78 15.36 -7.91
N GLN A 104 -16.97 15.97 -7.82
CA GLN A 104 -17.14 17.38 -7.48
C GLN A 104 -16.56 17.70 -6.09
N VAL A 105 -16.90 16.91 -5.07
CA VAL A 105 -16.35 17.07 -3.72
C VAL A 105 -14.82 16.98 -3.74
N ARG A 106 -14.25 16.02 -4.48
CA ARG A 106 -12.80 15.92 -4.65
C ARG A 106 -12.21 17.16 -5.31
N GLN A 107 -12.81 17.68 -6.38
CA GLN A 107 -12.32 18.91 -7.03
C GLN A 107 -12.39 20.13 -6.12
N VAL A 108 -13.40 20.22 -5.25
CA VAL A 108 -13.57 21.35 -4.32
C VAL A 108 -12.54 21.31 -3.19
N TYR A 109 -12.27 20.13 -2.62
CA TYR A 109 -11.48 20.00 -1.38
C TYR A 109 -10.08 19.42 -1.58
N ILE A 110 -9.80 18.79 -2.71
CA ILE A 110 -8.53 18.13 -2.98
C ILE A 110 -7.84 18.82 -4.14
N ASN A 111 -6.73 19.50 -3.84
CA ASN A 111 -5.80 19.93 -4.87
C ASN A 111 -4.89 18.73 -5.23
N PRO A 112 -5.02 18.13 -6.43
CA PRO A 112 -4.23 16.96 -6.80
C PRO A 112 -2.73 17.27 -6.95
N ALA A 113 -2.36 18.54 -7.14
CA ALA A 113 -0.98 18.99 -7.20
C ALA A 113 -0.41 19.38 -5.84
N HIS A 114 -1.12 19.10 -4.74
CA HIS A 114 -0.62 19.41 -3.40
C HIS A 114 0.55 18.46 -3.03
N PRO A 115 1.72 18.97 -2.61
CA PRO A 115 2.90 18.15 -2.28
C PRO A 115 2.70 17.11 -1.16
N VAL A 116 1.58 17.18 -0.44
CA VAL A 116 1.21 16.17 0.57
C VAL A 116 0.94 14.80 -0.04
N PHE A 117 0.58 14.77 -1.33
CA PHE A 117 0.37 13.54 -2.09
C PHE A 117 1.67 12.99 -2.68
N ASP A 118 2.75 13.77 -2.65
CA ASP A 118 4.05 13.31 -3.09
C ASP A 118 4.69 12.47 -1.99
N LEU A 119 4.87 11.19 -2.28
CA LEU A 119 5.54 10.24 -1.39
C LEU A 119 7.01 10.61 -1.14
N LEU A 120 7.62 11.28 -2.13
CA LEU A 120 8.98 11.78 -2.14
C LEU A 120 9.09 12.92 -3.15
N PRO A 121 10.14 13.78 -3.06
CA PRO A 121 10.37 14.82 -4.05
C PRO A 121 10.38 14.25 -5.49
N PRO A 122 9.64 14.85 -6.45
CA PRO A 122 9.48 14.27 -7.79
C PRO A 122 10.81 14.00 -8.51
N ALA A 123 11.79 14.89 -8.38
CA ALA A 123 13.11 14.72 -8.99
C ALA A 123 13.84 13.47 -8.48
N LEU A 124 13.74 13.17 -7.19
CA LEU A 124 14.31 11.94 -6.63
C LEU A 124 13.52 10.71 -7.11
N GLY A 125 12.20 10.80 -7.18
CA GLY A 125 11.36 9.70 -7.68
C GLY A 125 11.68 9.28 -9.10
N ILE A 126 11.93 10.25 -9.99
CA ILE A 126 12.38 9.99 -11.36
C ILE A 126 13.71 9.24 -11.35
N PHE A 127 14.67 9.71 -10.56
CA PHE A 127 15.99 9.09 -10.51
C PHE A 127 15.97 7.67 -9.92
N ILE A 128 15.12 7.43 -8.91
CA ILE A 128 14.92 6.06 -8.38
C ILE A 128 14.27 5.16 -9.43
N ASP A 129 13.29 5.65 -10.21
CA ASP A 129 12.68 4.88 -11.30
C ASP A 129 13.68 4.52 -12.40
N GLU A 130 14.59 5.42 -12.75
CA GLU A 130 15.70 5.15 -13.68
C GLU A 130 16.63 4.05 -13.15
N CYS A 131 17.02 4.13 -11.87
CA CYS A 131 17.81 3.09 -11.22
C CYS A 131 17.06 1.75 -11.20
N TYR A 132 15.76 1.76 -10.93
CA TYR A 132 14.93 0.57 -10.93
C TYR A 132 14.73 -0.02 -12.32
N ALA A 133 14.66 0.83 -13.35
CA ALA A 133 14.64 0.42 -14.75
C ALA A 133 15.95 -0.28 -15.14
N TYR A 134 17.09 0.22 -14.68
CA TYR A 134 18.39 -0.41 -14.87
C TYR A 134 18.48 -1.80 -14.22
N LEU A 135 17.82 -2.01 -13.08
CA LEU A 135 17.68 -3.32 -12.45
C LEU A 135 16.73 -4.29 -13.19
N GLY A 136 16.10 -3.85 -14.30
CA GLY A 136 15.17 -4.66 -15.08
C GLY A 136 13.73 -4.65 -14.53
N ARG A 137 13.37 -3.68 -13.69
CA ARG A 137 12.04 -3.54 -13.07
C ARG A 137 11.55 -4.82 -12.35
N PRO A 138 12.35 -5.40 -11.44
CA PRO A 138 12.00 -6.65 -10.77
C PRO A 138 10.77 -6.50 -9.88
N SER A 139 9.78 -7.40 -9.98
CA SER A 139 8.57 -7.34 -9.16
C SER A 139 8.87 -7.33 -7.65
N VAL A 140 8.38 -6.30 -6.95
CA VAL A 140 8.53 -6.17 -5.51
C VAL A 140 7.66 -7.22 -4.82
N SER A 141 8.30 -8.07 -4.02
CA SER A 141 7.65 -9.12 -3.26
C SER A 141 8.30 -9.26 -1.89
N ARG A 142 7.66 -10.00 -0.98
CA ARG A 142 8.15 -10.20 0.39
C ARG A 142 9.61 -10.62 0.46
N ASN A 143 10.06 -11.47 -0.46
CA ASN A 143 11.42 -12.03 -0.45
C ASN A 143 12.43 -11.12 -1.16
N LEU A 144 11.97 -10.20 -2.01
CA LEU A 144 12.82 -9.37 -2.86
C LEU A 144 12.84 -7.90 -2.42
N ALA A 145 11.87 -7.43 -1.63
CA ALA A 145 11.71 -6.02 -1.28
C ALA A 145 13.00 -5.41 -0.68
N TRP A 146 13.61 -6.10 0.29
CA TRP A 146 14.88 -5.67 0.87
C TRP A 146 16.06 -5.72 -0.11
N ALA A 147 16.13 -6.75 -0.97
CA ALA A 147 17.19 -6.85 -1.97
C ALA A 147 17.10 -5.71 -3.00
N ILE A 148 15.88 -5.39 -3.46
CA ILE A 148 15.62 -4.26 -4.36
C ILE A 148 15.98 -2.94 -3.66
N TYR A 149 15.53 -2.76 -2.42
CA TYR A 149 15.89 -1.59 -1.60
C TYR A 149 17.41 -1.40 -1.47
N CYS A 150 18.16 -2.45 -1.10
CA CYS A 150 19.61 -2.38 -0.94
C CYS A 150 20.33 -2.06 -2.26
N ASN A 151 19.88 -2.65 -3.37
CA ASN A 151 20.45 -2.36 -4.70
C ASN A 151 20.23 -0.90 -5.10
N LEU A 152 19.00 -0.39 -4.96
CA LEU A 152 18.67 1.01 -5.26
C LEU A 152 19.48 1.97 -4.38
N LEU A 153 19.53 1.71 -3.07
CA LEU A 153 20.31 2.51 -2.13
C LEU A 153 21.81 2.52 -2.47
N GLY A 154 22.36 1.37 -2.89
CA GLY A 154 23.74 1.26 -3.35
C GLY A 154 24.03 2.12 -4.58
N MET A 155 23.16 2.06 -5.59
CA MET A 155 23.28 2.87 -6.80
C MET A 155 23.20 4.37 -6.50
N LEU A 156 22.25 4.78 -5.65
CA LEU A 156 22.10 6.17 -5.22
C LEU A 156 23.36 6.66 -4.50
N ARG A 157 23.88 5.89 -3.54
CA ARG A 157 25.09 6.26 -2.79
C ARG A 157 26.32 6.41 -3.69
N GLN A 158 26.48 5.52 -4.67
CA GLN A 158 27.55 5.64 -5.67
C GLN A 158 27.41 6.94 -6.46
N HIS A 159 26.21 7.26 -6.95
CA HIS A 159 25.96 8.49 -7.69
C HIS A 159 26.25 9.76 -6.85
N PHE A 160 25.79 9.81 -5.59
CA PHE A 160 26.07 10.94 -4.69
C PHE A 160 27.53 11.04 -4.25
N SER A 161 28.30 9.94 -4.28
CA SER A 161 29.74 9.96 -4.01
C SER A 161 30.57 10.54 -5.16
N HIS A 162 30.06 10.52 -6.39
CA HIS A 162 30.71 11.06 -7.58
C HIS A 162 30.31 12.51 -7.93
N LEU A 163 29.30 13.06 -7.24
CA LEU A 163 28.97 14.48 -7.34
C LEU A 163 30.08 15.32 -6.68
N PRO A 164 30.74 16.25 -7.41
CA PRO A 164 31.73 17.13 -6.82
C PRO A 164 31.08 17.95 -5.71
N ARG A 165 31.69 17.98 -4.52
CA ARG A 165 31.30 18.86 -3.41
C ARG A 165 31.51 20.32 -3.82
N SER A 166 30.48 20.91 -4.42
CA SER A 166 30.42 22.29 -4.87
C SER A 166 28.93 22.67 -4.75
N ILE A 167 28.46 23.57 -3.90
CA ILE A 167 29.01 24.77 -3.29
C ILE A 167 28.24 25.01 -1.97
N SER A 168 28.96 25.51 -0.96
CA SER A 168 28.46 26.14 0.27
C SER A 168 27.82 27.50 0.04
#